data_AF-A0A519VM85-F1
#
_entry.id   AF-A0A519VM85-F1
#
_cell.length_a   1.000
_cell.length_b   1.000
_cell.length_c   1.000
_cell.angle_alpha   90.00
_cell.angle_beta   90.00
_cell.angle_gamma   90.00
#
_symmetry.space_group_name_H-M   'P 1'
#
loop_
_entity.id
_entity.type
_entity.pdbx_description
1 polymer ?
#
loop_
_entity_poly.entity_id
_entity_poly.type
_entity_poly.pdbx_seq_one_letter_code
_entity_poly.pdbx_strand_id
1 'polypeptide(L)'
;MRLRPKAPLPAPPEASALADALPQQRTYLSREELDQHYGADPQDINQVSAFARAHGLVVVHASVAQRSVVLAGTTTEMAAAFGTQLHQYSYPEGTYRGRTGAVTVPAPLGDIVQGVFGLDDRPQAEAHFRVRPRAGTGAVVAHAAAQSFAPPQLAQLYQ
;
A
#
# COMPACT_ATOMS: atom_id res chain seq x y z
N MET A 1 4.51 -8.57 -3.55
CA MET A 1 4.69 -9.31 -2.27
C MET A 1 5.46 -8.44 -1.30
N ARG A 2 5.04 -8.45 -0.03
CA ARG A 2 5.70 -7.77 1.08
C ARG A 2 6.47 -8.80 1.91
N LEU A 3 7.72 -8.50 2.22
CA LEU A 3 8.63 -9.35 2.96
C LEU A 3 8.80 -8.86 4.40
N ARG A 4 9.21 -9.77 5.28
CA ARG A 4 9.65 -9.44 6.63
C ARG A 4 10.88 -8.53 6.61
N PRO A 5 11.08 -7.74 7.67
CA PRO A 5 12.37 -7.09 7.90
C PRO A 5 13.41 -8.12 8.36
N LYS A 6 14.69 -7.87 8.05
CA LYS A 6 15.81 -8.72 8.48
C LYS A 6 16.09 -8.67 9.98
N ALA A 7 15.70 -7.57 10.63
CA ALA A 7 15.68 -7.44 12.07
C ALA A 7 14.24 -7.17 12.54
N PRO A 8 13.81 -7.70 13.70
CA PRO A 8 12.52 -7.36 14.28
C PRO A 8 12.36 -5.85 14.36
N LEU A 9 11.20 -5.33 13.94
CA LEU A 9 10.89 -3.92 14.22
C LEU A 9 10.89 -3.73 15.73
N PRO A 10 11.38 -2.59 16.24
CA PRO A 10 11.21 -2.28 17.65
C PRO A 10 9.72 -2.39 17.93
N ALA A 11 9.36 -3.04 19.05
CA ALA A 11 8.00 -2.96 19.55
C ALA A 11 7.63 -1.46 19.54
N PRO A 12 6.43 -1.08 19.07
CA PRO A 12 5.99 0.28 19.29
C PRO A 12 6.26 0.53 20.78
N PRO A 13 7.06 1.54 21.15
CA PRO A 13 7.27 1.82 22.55
C PRO A 13 5.87 1.91 23.16
N GLU A 14 5.67 1.43 24.39
CA GLU A 14 4.41 1.63 25.11
C GLU A 14 4.18 3.13 25.28
N ALA A 15 3.79 3.85 24.22
CA ALA A 15 3.88 5.29 24.02
C ALA A 15 5.24 5.99 24.37
N SER A 16 6.11 5.48 25.25
CA SER A 16 6.83 6.35 26.20
C SER A 16 8.31 6.71 25.89
N ALA A 17 8.61 7.11 24.66
CA ALA A 17 9.88 7.83 24.42
C ALA A 17 9.72 8.90 23.36
N LEU A 18 9.06 8.53 22.25
CA LEU A 18 8.64 9.51 21.25
C LEU A 18 7.39 10.25 21.73
N ALA A 19 6.38 9.61 22.32
CA ALA A 19 5.17 10.33 22.73
C ALA A 19 5.45 11.38 23.81
N ASP A 20 6.37 11.08 24.74
CA ASP A 20 6.74 11.97 25.85
C ASP A 20 7.70 13.11 25.44
N ALA A 21 8.33 12.99 24.26
CA ALA A 21 9.17 14.03 23.69
C ALA A 21 8.37 14.89 22.69
N LEU A 22 8.59 16.20 22.72
CA LEU A 22 8.04 17.10 21.70
C LEU A 22 8.57 16.70 20.31
N PRO A 23 7.79 16.82 19.22
CA PRO A 23 8.21 16.39 17.89
C PRO A 23 9.58 16.91 17.43
N GLN A 24 9.97 18.11 17.86
CA GLN A 24 11.25 18.76 17.55
C GLN A 24 12.43 18.19 18.36
N GLN A 25 12.16 17.54 19.48
CA GLN A 25 13.16 16.92 20.37
C GLN A 25 13.36 15.43 20.10
N ARG A 26 12.53 14.86 19.21
CA ARG A 26 12.59 13.45 18.84
C ARG A 26 13.76 13.19 17.89
N THR A 27 14.45 12.09 18.12
CA THR A 27 15.41 11.54 17.16
C THR A 27 14.68 10.53 16.27
N TYR A 28 14.74 10.75 14.96
CA TYR A 28 14.18 9.86 13.94
C TYR A 28 15.30 9.17 13.18
N LEU A 29 15.05 7.96 12.72
CA LEU A 29 15.95 7.28 11.78
C LEU A 29 15.94 8.02 10.44
N SER A 30 17.14 8.18 9.88
CA SER A 30 17.30 8.50 8.46
C SER A 30 16.79 7.34 7.59
N ARG A 31 16.64 7.58 6.28
CA ARG A 31 16.20 6.54 5.35
C ARG A 31 17.24 5.44 5.25
N GLU A 32 18.51 5.83 5.25
CA GLU A 32 19.66 4.95 5.18
C GLU A 32 19.74 4.06 6.41
N GLU A 33 19.55 4.63 7.61
CA GLU A 33 19.48 3.84 8.85
C GLU A 33 18.28 2.89 8.85
N LEU A 34 17.10 3.34 8.41
CA LEU A 34 15.92 2.48 8.32
C LEU A 34 16.16 1.28 7.40
N ASP A 35 16.78 1.50 6.24
CA ASP A 35 17.09 0.45 5.26
C ASP A 35 18.18 -0.51 5.77
N GLN A 36 19.23 0.06 6.39
CA GLN A 36 20.33 -0.70 6.96
C GLN A 36 19.90 -1.57 8.14
N HIS A 37 18.97 -1.12 8.98
CA HIS A 37 18.55 -1.87 10.16
C HIS A 37 17.34 -2.76 9.86
N TYR A 38 16.38 -2.26 9.08
CA TYR A 38 15.05 -2.89 8.93
C TYR A 38 14.64 -3.15 7.48
N GLY A 39 15.56 -3.06 6.51
CA GLY A 39 15.32 -3.54 5.14
C GLY A 39 15.08 -5.04 5.07
N ALA A 40 14.80 -5.56 3.88
CA ALA A 40 14.66 -7.00 3.64
C ALA A 40 16.04 -7.67 3.62
N ASP A 41 16.08 -8.94 4.02
CA ASP A 41 17.28 -9.75 3.82
C ASP A 41 17.45 -10.06 2.32
N PRO A 42 18.63 -9.81 1.71
CA PRO A 42 18.89 -10.23 0.33
C PRO A 42 18.63 -11.72 0.08
N GLN A 43 18.86 -12.60 1.06
CA GLN A 43 18.56 -14.02 0.95
C GLN A 43 17.05 -14.28 0.83
N ASP A 44 16.22 -13.56 1.57
CA ASP A 44 14.76 -13.65 1.49
C ASP A 44 14.27 -13.21 0.09
N ILE A 45 14.84 -12.14 -0.46
CA ILE A 45 14.54 -11.69 -1.84
C ILE A 45 14.92 -12.77 -2.86
N ASN A 46 16.07 -13.42 -2.68
CA ASN A 46 16.52 -14.49 -3.57
C ASN A 46 15.60 -15.70 -3.52
N GLN A 47 15.13 -16.10 -2.32
CA GLN A 47 14.17 -17.19 -2.17
C GLN A 47 12.83 -16.90 -2.87
N VAL A 48 12.30 -15.67 -2.70
CA VAL A 48 11.08 -15.25 -3.39
C VAL A 48 11.28 -15.17 -4.90
N SER A 49 12.45 -14.72 -5.35
CA SER A 49 12.79 -14.68 -6.77
C SER A 49 12.91 -16.07 -7.39
N ALA A 50 13.47 -17.04 -6.67
CA ALA A 50 13.54 -18.43 -7.08
C ALA A 50 12.14 -19.07 -7.14
N PHE A 51 11.30 -18.83 -6.13
CA PHE A 51 9.89 -19.23 -6.14
C PHE A 51 9.14 -18.66 -7.35
N ALA A 52 9.29 -17.36 -7.63
CA ALA A 52 8.65 -16.74 -8.79
C ALA A 52 9.01 -17.47 -10.09
N ARG A 53 10.31 -17.70 -10.33
CA ARG A 53 10.81 -18.40 -11.52
C ARG A 53 10.28 -19.84 -11.62
N ALA A 54 10.22 -20.55 -10.50
CA ALA A 54 9.69 -21.92 -10.46
C ALA A 54 8.21 -22.01 -10.87
N HIS A 55 7.45 -20.91 -10.70
CA HIS A 55 6.05 -20.80 -11.09
C HIS A 55 5.82 -20.05 -12.41
N GLY A 56 6.88 -19.81 -13.21
CA GLY A 56 6.77 -19.09 -14.48
C GLY A 56 6.58 -17.57 -14.34
N LEU A 57 6.64 -17.04 -13.12
CA LEU A 57 6.52 -15.61 -12.85
C LEU A 57 7.87 -14.91 -13.04
N VAL A 58 7.81 -13.64 -13.44
CA VAL A 58 8.98 -12.76 -13.57
C VAL A 58 9.02 -11.74 -12.44
N VAL A 59 10.23 -11.49 -11.92
CA VAL A 59 10.47 -10.40 -10.97
C VAL A 59 10.71 -9.11 -11.75
N VAL A 60 9.76 -8.19 -11.70
CA VAL A 60 9.86 -6.90 -12.41
C VAL A 60 10.47 -5.80 -11.55
N HIS A 61 10.40 -5.94 -10.23
CA HIS A 61 11.03 -5.03 -9.29
C HIS A 61 11.33 -5.74 -7.96
N ALA A 62 12.46 -5.42 -7.34
CA ALA A 62 12.79 -5.84 -6.00
C ALA A 62 13.44 -4.67 -5.25
N SER A 63 13.00 -4.44 -4.01
CA SER A 63 13.50 -3.36 -3.17
C SER A 63 13.76 -3.86 -1.75
N VAL A 64 15.03 -3.72 -1.33
CA VAL A 64 15.46 -4.00 0.05
C VAL A 64 14.81 -3.03 1.02
N ALA A 65 14.88 -1.73 0.70
CA ALA A 65 14.32 -0.63 1.49
C ALA A 65 12.82 -0.79 1.74
N GLN A 66 12.06 -1.02 0.65
CA GLN A 66 10.61 -1.20 0.70
C GLN A 66 10.20 -2.62 1.10
N ARG A 67 11.14 -3.53 1.33
CA ARG A 67 10.87 -4.94 1.63
C ARG A 67 9.86 -5.58 0.69
N SER A 68 9.97 -5.31 -0.60
CA SER A 68 8.94 -5.70 -1.55
C SER A 68 9.52 -6.26 -2.83
N VAL A 69 8.85 -7.26 -3.36
CA VAL A 69 9.13 -7.85 -4.67
C VAL A 69 7.85 -7.80 -5.50
N VAL A 70 7.92 -7.21 -6.69
CA VAL A 70 6.83 -7.12 -7.64
C VAL A 70 7.01 -8.24 -8.66
N LEU A 71 5.98 -9.08 -8.77
CA LEU A 71 5.93 -10.21 -9.68
C LEU A 71 4.95 -9.90 -10.82
N ALA A 72 5.25 -10.36 -12.02
CA ALA A 72 4.35 -10.33 -13.15
C ALA A 72 4.27 -11.72 -13.81
N GLY A 73 3.16 -12.00 -14.47
CA GLY A 73 2.86 -13.27 -15.09
C GLY A 73 1.38 -13.35 -15.48
N THR A 74 0.99 -14.46 -16.08
CA THR A 74 -0.40 -14.72 -16.46
C THR A 74 -1.27 -14.96 -15.22
N THR A 75 -2.60 -14.84 -15.38
CA THR A 75 -3.56 -15.15 -14.31
C THR A 75 -3.46 -16.61 -13.86
N THR A 76 -3.20 -17.53 -14.79
CA THR A 76 -3.01 -18.96 -14.51
C THR A 76 -1.77 -19.21 -13.64
N GLU A 77 -0.64 -18.60 -13.99
CA GLU A 77 0.60 -18.72 -13.20
C GLU A 77 0.44 -18.10 -11.80
N MET A 78 -0.22 -16.94 -11.70
CA MET A 78 -0.52 -16.30 -10.42
C MET A 78 -1.44 -17.15 -9.54
N ALA A 79 -2.51 -17.70 -10.13
CA ALA A 79 -3.43 -18.61 -9.45
C ALA A 79 -2.69 -19.84 -8.91
N ALA A 80 -1.85 -20.46 -9.74
CA ALA A 80 -1.06 -21.64 -9.37
C ALA A 80 -0.01 -21.34 -8.30
N ALA A 81 0.71 -20.21 -8.40
CA ALA A 81 1.74 -19.82 -7.44
C ALA A 81 1.17 -19.60 -6.04
N PHE A 82 -0.01 -18.99 -5.94
CA PHE A 82 -0.59 -18.59 -4.66
C PHE A 82 -1.74 -19.46 -4.17
N GLY A 83 -2.06 -20.56 -4.87
CA GLY A 83 -3.13 -21.48 -4.48
C GLY A 83 -4.53 -20.85 -4.50
N THR A 84 -4.76 -19.90 -5.41
CA THR A 84 -6.03 -19.15 -5.52
C THR A 84 -6.70 -19.41 -6.85
N GLN A 85 -7.97 -19.02 -6.98
CA GLN A 85 -8.65 -18.93 -8.27
C GLN A 85 -8.98 -17.46 -8.56
N LEU A 86 -8.57 -16.96 -9.72
CA LEU A 86 -8.79 -15.59 -10.14
C LEU A 86 -9.97 -15.53 -11.11
N HIS A 87 -10.89 -14.61 -10.86
CA HIS A 87 -12.09 -14.43 -11.69
C HIS A 87 -12.32 -12.95 -11.99
N GLN A 88 -12.96 -12.67 -13.13
CA GLN A 88 -13.47 -11.33 -13.42
C GLN A 88 -14.86 -11.17 -12.76
N TYR A 89 -15.02 -10.13 -11.97
CA TYR A 89 -16.28 -9.74 -11.34
C TYR A 89 -16.78 -8.44 -11.96
N SER A 90 -18.11 -8.31 -12.03
CA SER A 90 -18.80 -7.08 -12.42
C SER A 90 -19.56 -6.51 -11.23
N TYR A 91 -19.48 -5.20 -11.06
CA TYR A 91 -20.19 -4.44 -10.03
C TYR A 91 -20.65 -3.10 -10.63
N PRO A 92 -21.51 -2.32 -9.95
CA PRO A 92 -22.12 -1.12 -10.56
C PRO A 92 -21.13 -0.10 -11.14
N GLU A 93 -19.93 0.01 -10.58
CA GLU A 93 -18.94 1.02 -10.99
C GLU A 93 -17.86 0.47 -11.94
N GLY A 94 -17.94 -0.82 -12.32
CA GLY A 94 -17.05 -1.39 -13.32
C GLY A 94 -16.83 -2.89 -13.21
N THR A 95 -15.66 -3.34 -13.66
CA THR A 95 -15.22 -4.73 -13.50
C THR A 95 -13.88 -4.77 -12.81
N TYR A 96 -13.61 -5.84 -12.07
CA TYR A 96 -12.34 -6.06 -11.39
C TYR A 96 -11.99 -7.55 -11.39
N ARG A 97 -10.71 -7.86 -11.29
CA ARG A 97 -10.23 -9.20 -10.98
C ARG A 97 -10.29 -9.40 -9.48
N GLY A 98 -10.99 -10.44 -9.04
CA GLY A 98 -11.04 -10.89 -7.65
C GLY A 98 -10.46 -12.29 -7.49
N ARG A 99 -10.28 -12.71 -6.24
CA ARG A 99 -9.82 -14.07 -5.90
C ARG A 99 -10.81 -14.82 -5.02
N THR A 100 -10.86 -16.13 -5.18
CA THR A 100 -11.45 -17.06 -4.20
C THR A 100 -10.38 -18.00 -3.64
N GLY A 101 -10.65 -18.59 -2.48
CA GLY A 101 -9.68 -19.44 -1.77
C GLY A 101 -8.70 -18.66 -0.90
N ALA A 102 -7.94 -19.39 -0.09
CA ALA A 102 -6.89 -18.85 0.75
C ALA A 102 -5.64 -18.55 -0.08
N VAL A 103 -4.91 -17.49 0.27
CA VAL A 103 -3.58 -17.26 -0.29
C VAL A 103 -2.60 -18.14 0.44
N THR A 104 -1.89 -19.00 -0.30
CA THR A 104 -0.88 -19.90 0.25
C THR A 104 0.49 -19.63 -0.37
N VAL A 105 1.54 -19.88 0.40
CA VAL A 105 2.92 -19.90 -0.08
C VAL A 105 3.59 -21.18 0.44
N PRO A 106 4.66 -21.68 -0.21
CA PRO A 106 5.44 -22.80 0.31
C PRO A 106 5.97 -22.53 1.73
N ALA A 107 6.07 -23.57 2.55
CA ALA A 107 6.50 -23.45 3.96
C ALA A 107 7.82 -22.65 4.15
N PRO A 108 8.87 -22.79 3.31
CA PRO A 108 10.08 -21.98 3.45
C PRO A 108 9.85 -20.46 3.34
N LEU A 109 8.78 -20.04 2.64
CA LEU A 109 8.41 -18.64 2.48
C LEU A 109 7.41 -18.15 3.54
N GLY A 110 6.87 -19.04 4.38
CA GLY A 110 5.79 -18.72 5.32
C GLY A 110 6.15 -17.58 6.28
N ASP A 111 7.37 -17.61 6.83
CA ASP A 111 7.85 -16.55 7.72
C ASP A 111 8.44 -15.35 6.97
N ILE A 112 8.77 -15.52 5.69
CA ILE A 112 9.39 -14.49 4.86
C ILE A 112 8.32 -13.54 4.32
N VAL A 113 7.19 -14.07 3.86
CA VAL A 113 6.15 -13.32 3.17
C VAL A 113 5.10 -12.85 4.16
N GLN A 114 5.07 -11.54 4.42
CA GLN A 114 4.07 -10.92 5.29
C GLN A 114 2.75 -10.62 4.57
N GLY A 115 2.78 -10.52 3.24
CA GLY A 115 1.56 -10.24 2.48
C GLY A 115 1.72 -10.35 0.97
N VAL A 116 0.65 -10.79 0.32
CA VAL A 116 0.50 -10.81 -1.14
C VAL A 116 -0.61 -9.84 -1.51
N PHE A 117 -0.28 -8.86 -2.35
CA PHE A 117 -1.17 -7.78 -2.78
C PHE A 117 -1.29 -7.79 -4.30
N GLY A 118 -2.41 -7.29 -4.82
CA GLY A 118 -2.65 -7.14 -6.27
C GLY A 118 -3.26 -8.36 -6.97
N LEU A 119 -3.53 -9.46 -6.26
CA LEU A 119 -4.34 -10.57 -6.79
C LEU A 119 -5.79 -10.11 -7.03
N ASP A 120 -6.30 -9.28 -6.12
CA ASP A 120 -7.53 -8.50 -6.27
C ASP A 120 -7.15 -7.05 -6.63
N ASP A 121 -7.73 -6.51 -7.71
CA ASP A 121 -7.47 -5.16 -8.21
C ASP A 121 -8.69 -4.22 -8.09
N ARG A 122 -9.67 -4.59 -7.26
CA ARG A 122 -10.80 -3.72 -6.92
C ARG A 122 -10.31 -2.40 -6.32
N PRO A 123 -10.90 -1.26 -6.70
CA PRO A 123 -10.62 0.02 -6.06
C PRO A 123 -10.78 -0.07 -4.54
N GLN A 124 -9.70 0.25 -3.81
CA GLN A 124 -9.67 0.19 -2.33
C GLN A 124 -9.91 1.55 -1.68
N ALA A 125 -9.99 2.63 -2.46
CA ALA A 125 -10.12 3.99 -1.98
C ALA A 125 -10.91 4.86 -2.97
N GLU A 126 -11.59 5.87 -2.44
CA GLU A 126 -12.34 6.86 -3.20
C GLU A 126 -11.81 8.27 -2.93
N ALA A 127 -12.05 9.17 -3.88
CA ALA A 127 -11.65 10.56 -3.72
C ALA A 127 -12.59 11.28 -2.75
N HIS A 128 -12.08 11.74 -1.61
CA HIS A 128 -12.84 12.47 -0.60
C HIS A 128 -12.98 13.97 -0.92
N PHE A 129 -13.19 14.33 -2.18
CA PHE A 129 -13.53 15.71 -2.57
C PHE A 129 -14.86 15.74 -3.31
N ARG A 130 -15.51 16.90 -3.29
CA ARG A 130 -16.73 17.16 -4.05
C ARG A 130 -16.52 18.40 -4.90
N VAL A 131 -16.88 18.31 -6.17
CA VAL A 131 -16.90 19.49 -7.04
C VAL A 131 -18.17 20.26 -6.74
N ARG A 132 -18.02 21.55 -6.41
CA ARG A 132 -19.19 22.44 -6.24
C ARG A 132 -19.93 22.53 -7.58
N PRO A 133 -21.22 22.16 -7.66
CA PRO A 133 -21.97 22.27 -8.89
C PRO A 133 -22.08 23.74 -9.29
N ARG A 134 -21.94 24.03 -10.58
CA ARG A 134 -22.14 25.39 -11.10
C ARG A 134 -23.62 25.74 -10.97
N ALA A 135 -23.92 26.91 -10.40
CA ALA A 135 -25.28 27.40 -10.34
C ALA A 135 -25.84 27.57 -11.76
N GLY A 136 -27.06 27.07 -11.99
CA GLY A 136 -27.77 27.26 -13.25
C GLY A 136 -28.09 28.73 -13.50
N THR A 137 -28.35 29.09 -14.76
CA THR A 137 -28.79 30.45 -15.12
C THR A 137 -30.09 30.80 -14.40
N GLY A 138 -30.10 31.91 -13.66
CA GLY A 138 -31.26 32.39 -12.90
C GLY A 138 -31.41 31.81 -11.48
N ALA A 139 -30.46 30.99 -11.02
CA ALA A 139 -30.48 30.48 -9.64
C ALA A 139 -30.16 31.58 -8.62
N VAL A 140 -31.05 31.77 -7.64
CA VAL A 140 -30.80 32.64 -6.48
C VAL A 140 -30.00 31.85 -5.45
N VAL A 141 -28.80 32.34 -5.11
CA VAL A 141 -27.89 31.68 -4.17
C VAL A 141 -27.51 32.66 -3.06
N ALA A 142 -27.51 32.20 -1.80
CA ALA A 142 -27.10 33.05 -0.68
C ALA A 142 -25.65 33.53 -0.85
N HIS A 143 -25.36 34.81 -0.57
CA HIS A 143 -24.03 35.40 -0.74
C HIS A 143 -22.94 34.66 0.05
N ALA A 144 -23.22 34.21 1.28
CA ALA A 144 -22.29 33.41 2.07
C ALA A 144 -21.98 32.04 1.42
N ALA A 145 -22.97 31.43 0.76
CA ALA A 145 -22.79 30.17 0.02
C ALA A 145 -22.15 30.37 -1.37
N ALA A 146 -22.02 31.63 -1.81
CA ALA A 146 -21.37 31.99 -3.07
C ALA A 146 -19.85 32.15 -2.93
N GLN A 147 -19.37 32.44 -1.73
CA GLN A 147 -17.96 32.67 -1.45
C GLN A 147 -17.16 31.36 -1.52
N SER A 148 -15.99 31.46 -2.14
CA SER A 148 -14.96 30.43 -2.16
C SER A 148 -13.66 31.08 -1.70
N PHE A 149 -12.83 30.33 -0.99
CA PHE A 149 -11.55 30.82 -0.47
C PHE A 149 -10.40 30.20 -1.23
N ALA A 150 -9.39 30.99 -1.54
CA ALA A 150 -8.09 30.46 -1.90
C ALA A 150 -7.40 29.87 -0.65
N PRO A 151 -6.51 28.87 -0.79
CA PRO A 151 -5.81 28.29 0.36
C PRO A 151 -5.14 29.29 1.31
N PRO A 152 -4.51 30.39 0.86
CA PRO A 152 -3.95 31.40 1.77
C PRO A 152 -5.00 32.17 2.58
N GLN A 153 -6.18 32.44 2.01
CA GLN A 153 -7.27 33.11 2.72
C GLN A 153 -7.85 32.19 3.80
N LEU A 154 -7.95 30.90 3.50
CA LEU A 154 -8.38 29.90 4.48
C LEU A 154 -7.35 29.77 5.61
N ALA A 155 -6.05 29.75 5.31
CA ALA A 155 -4.99 29.65 6.32
C ALA A 155 -5.04 30.77 7.37
N GLN A 156 -5.47 31.99 7.00
CA GLN A 156 -5.65 33.09 7.94
C GLN A 156 -6.73 32.82 9.00
N LEU A 157 -7.67 31.89 8.75
CA LEU A 157 -8.73 31.52 9.68
C LEU A 157 -8.33 30.43 10.69
N TYR A 158 -7.20 29.74 10.46
CA TYR A 158 -6.70 28.62 11.27
C TYR A 158 -5.50 28.99 12.15
N GLN A 159 -5.32 30.28 12.46
CA GLN A 159 -4.23 30.75 13.33
C GLN A 159 -4.44 30.37 14.80
#